data_AF-A0A1I1GXL5-F1
#
_entry.id   AF-A0A1I1GXL5-F1
#
_cell.length_a   1.000
_cell.length_b   1.000
_cell.length_c   1.000
_cell.angle_alpha   90.00
_cell.angle_beta   90.00
_cell.angle_gamma   90.00
#
_symmetry.space_group_name_H-M   'P 1'
#
loop_
_entity.id
_entity.type
_entity.pdbx_description
1 polymer ?
#
loop_
_entity_poly.entity_id
_entity_poly.type
_entity_poly.pdbx_seq_one_letter_code
_entity_poly.pdbx_strand_id
1 'polypeptide(L)'
;MNTNTQLSRECLTAIESHDVKLDIFEQLEKQNLNLAKVISLLAQYQSISENEDDDIADNWLDNLSDVDRQVLKAFEIARGRYEQGH
;
A
#
# COMPACT_ATOMS: atom_id res chain seq x y z
N MET A 1 27.87 -31.44 -7.47
CA MET A 1 27.09 -30.19 -7.67
C MET A 1 26.54 -29.77 -6.31
N ASN A 2 26.87 -28.55 -5.87
CA ASN A 2 26.67 -28.11 -4.50
C ASN A 2 25.25 -27.53 -4.36
N THR A 3 24.29 -28.35 -3.92
CA THR A 3 22.86 -27.99 -3.77
C THR A 3 22.64 -26.78 -2.86
N ASN A 4 23.56 -26.56 -1.91
CA ASN A 4 23.54 -25.46 -0.94
C ASN A 4 23.68 -24.07 -1.60
N THR A 5 24.47 -23.95 -2.68
CA THR A 5 24.65 -22.68 -3.42
C THR A 5 23.46 -22.34 -4.31
N GLN A 6 22.68 -23.34 -4.73
CA GLN A 6 21.51 -23.12 -5.58
C GLN A 6 20.29 -22.73 -4.74
N LEU A 7 20.05 -23.41 -3.63
CA LEU A 7 19.05 -23.02 -2.62
C LEU A 7 19.30 -21.61 -2.07
N SER A 8 20.56 -21.26 -1.80
CA SER A 8 20.91 -19.91 -1.34
C SER A 8 20.60 -18.82 -2.38
N ARG A 9 20.79 -19.10 -3.69
CA ARG A 9 20.42 -18.16 -4.76
C ARG A 9 18.92 -18.06 -4.92
N GLU A 10 18.20 -19.17 -4.91
CA GLU A 10 16.74 -19.18 -5.00
C GLU A 10 16.11 -18.42 -3.82
N CYS A 11 16.64 -18.55 -2.60
CA CYS A 11 16.23 -17.75 -1.46
C CYS A 11 16.53 -16.25 -1.64
N LEU A 12 17.74 -15.90 -2.08
CA LEU A 12 18.11 -14.49 -2.32
C LEU A 12 17.23 -13.86 -3.40
N THR A 13 17.01 -14.55 -4.51
CA THR A 13 16.13 -14.08 -5.59
C THR A 13 14.67 -14.01 -5.14
N ALA A 14 14.21 -14.92 -4.28
CA ALA A 14 12.87 -14.85 -3.70
C ALA A 14 12.70 -13.63 -2.78
N ILE A 15 13.70 -13.33 -1.96
CA ILE A 15 13.74 -12.14 -1.07
C ILE A 15 13.78 -10.87 -1.92
N GLU A 16 14.67 -10.78 -2.90
CA GLU A 16 14.79 -9.63 -3.82
C GLU A 16 13.51 -9.44 -4.66
N SER A 17 12.89 -10.53 -5.14
CA SER A 17 11.61 -10.44 -5.87
C SER A 17 10.44 -10.06 -4.98
N HIS A 18 10.51 -10.35 -3.67
CA HIS A 18 9.58 -9.84 -2.68
C HIS A 18 9.77 -8.33 -2.50
N ASP A 19 11.02 -7.87 -2.43
CA ASP A 19 11.38 -6.45 -2.31
C ASP A 19 10.91 -5.62 -3.51
N VAL A 20 11.05 -6.14 -4.74
CA VAL A 20 10.56 -5.48 -5.97
C VAL A 20 9.03 -5.39 -6.03
N LYS A 21 8.31 -6.31 -5.37
CA LYS A 21 6.84 -6.23 -5.21
C LYS A 21 6.42 -5.29 -4.07
N LEU A 22 7.34 -4.88 -3.20
CA LEU A 22 7.04 -4.24 -1.92
C LEU A 22 7.13 -2.72 -1.91
N ASP A 23 7.74 -2.06 -2.90
CA ASP A 23 7.72 -0.59 -2.92
C ASP A 23 6.45 -0.04 -3.58
N ILE A 24 5.39 0.01 -2.78
CA ILE A 24 4.11 0.62 -3.15
C ILE A 24 4.28 2.09 -3.57
N PHE A 25 5.29 2.79 -3.06
CA PHE A 25 5.58 4.17 -3.44
C PHE A 25 6.13 4.23 -4.86
N GLU A 26 7.08 3.38 -5.23
CA GLU A 26 7.56 3.29 -6.62
C GLU A 26 6.45 2.92 -7.60
N GLN A 27 5.53 2.03 -7.19
CA GLN A 27 4.39 1.64 -8.03
C GLN A 27 3.45 2.80 -8.27
N LEU A 28 3.18 3.62 -7.24
CA LEU A 28 2.35 4.82 -7.36
C LEU A 28 3.04 5.95 -8.13
N GLU A 29 4.36 6.12 -7.99
CA GLU A 29 5.15 7.10 -8.77
C GLU A 29 5.11 6.83 -10.27
N LYS A 30 5.03 5.55 -10.66
CA LYS A 30 4.89 5.13 -12.07
C LYS A 30 3.46 5.33 -12.60
N GLN A 31 2.49 5.64 -11.74
CA GLN A 31 1.12 5.90 -12.14
C GLN A 31 0.88 7.40 -12.36
N ASN A 32 0.10 7.72 -13.39
CA ASN A 32 -0.35 9.09 -13.63
C ASN A 32 -1.54 9.42 -12.71
N LEU A 33 -1.26 9.61 -11.43
CA LEU A 33 -2.27 9.88 -10.41
C LEU A 33 -2.84 11.29 -10.57
N ASN A 34 -4.17 11.41 -10.49
CA ASN A 34 -4.82 12.71 -10.40
C ASN A 34 -4.84 13.17 -8.94
N LEU A 35 -4.07 14.22 -8.61
CA LEU A 35 -3.95 14.73 -7.25
C LEU A 35 -5.29 15.13 -6.63
N ALA A 36 -6.22 15.69 -7.40
CA ALA A 36 -7.54 16.04 -6.88
C ALA A 36 -8.31 14.80 -6.42
N LYS A 37 -8.23 13.70 -7.20
CA LYS A 37 -8.83 12.41 -6.81
C LYS A 37 -8.17 11.83 -5.55
N VAL A 38 -6.84 11.87 -5.48
CA VAL A 38 -6.09 11.39 -4.30
C VAL A 38 -6.49 12.17 -3.05
N ILE A 39 -6.54 13.50 -3.12
CA ILE A 39 -6.96 14.34 -2.00
C ILE A 39 -8.41 14.03 -1.59
N SER A 40 -9.32 13.89 -2.55
CA SER A 40 -10.71 13.52 -2.27
C SER A 40 -10.85 12.13 -1.64
N LEU A 41 -10.02 11.17 -2.07
CA LEU A 41 -9.97 9.82 -1.49
C LEU A 41 -9.54 9.87 -0.02
N LEU A 42 -8.45 10.59 0.28
CA LEU A 42 -7.93 10.72 1.65
C LEU A 42 -8.90 11.47 2.58
N ALA A 43 -9.61 12.48 2.07
CA ALA A 43 -10.65 13.18 2.83
C ALA A 43 -11.85 12.27 3.15
N GLN A 44 -12.28 11.43 2.20
CA GLN A 44 -13.31 10.42 2.44
C GLN A 44 -12.85 9.38 3.46
N TYR A 45 -11.63 8.87 3.32
CA TYR A 45 -11.04 7.92 4.25
C TYR A 45 -11.06 8.45 5.68
N GLN A 46 -10.61 9.70 5.89
CA GLN A 46 -10.63 10.33 7.22
C GLN A 46 -12.06 10.42 7.78
N SER A 47 -13.01 10.90 6.98
CA SER A 47 -14.41 11.03 7.41
C SER A 47 -15.08 9.69 7.72
N ILE A 48 -14.71 8.62 7.01
CA ILE A 48 -15.27 7.28 7.19
C ILE A 48 -14.61 6.58 8.39
N SER A 49 -13.31 6.80 8.60
CA SER A 49 -12.59 6.25 9.76
C SER A 49 -13.07 6.78 11.11
N GLU A 50 -13.73 7.94 11.10
CA GLU A 50 -14.36 8.55 12.29
C GLU A 50 -15.79 8.06 12.51
N ASN A 51 -16.36 7.30 11.58
CA ASN A 51 -17.69 6.73 11.68
C ASN A 51 -17.64 5.40 12.47
N GLU A 52 -18.57 5.22 13.41
CA GLU A 52 -18.67 3.99 14.21
C GLU A 52 -19.47 2.88 13.51
N ASP A 53 -20.03 3.16 12.32
CA ASP A 53 -20.77 2.21 11.51
C ASP A 53 -19.84 1.45 10.55
N ASP A 54 -19.41 0.27 10.99
CA ASP A 54 -18.53 -0.64 10.25
C ASP A 54 -19.11 -1.03 8.87
N ASP A 55 -20.45 -1.12 8.72
CA ASP A 55 -21.07 -1.48 7.45
C ASP A 55 -20.84 -0.40 6.39
N ILE A 56 -20.76 0.88 6.80
CA ILE A 56 -20.46 2.00 5.89
C ILE A 56 -18.99 1.94 5.45
N ALA A 57 -18.09 1.65 6.39
CA ALA A 57 -16.66 1.53 6.11
C ALA A 57 -16.37 0.37 5.16
N ASP A 58 -16.95 -0.81 5.43
CA ASP A 58 -16.79 -2.01 4.61
C ASP A 58 -17.33 -1.81 3.20
N ASN A 59 -18.55 -1.26 3.07
CA ASN A 59 -19.12 -0.98 1.75
C ASN A 59 -18.27 0.03 0.95
N TRP A 60 -17.72 1.06 1.60
CA TRP A 60 -16.86 2.01 0.89
C TRP A 60 -15.54 1.36 0.45
N LEU A 61 -14.90 0.60 1.35
CA LEU A 61 -13.68 -0.14 1.05
C LEU A 61 -13.87 -1.11 -0.12
N ASP A 62 -14.99 -1.83 -0.16
CA ASP A 62 -15.33 -2.78 -1.22
C ASP A 62 -15.43 -2.13 -2.60
N ASN A 63 -15.86 -0.87 -2.65
CA ASN A 63 -16.02 -0.12 -3.89
C ASN A 63 -14.74 0.59 -4.38
N LEU A 64 -13.62 0.50 -3.64
CA LEU A 64 -12.35 1.09 -4.06
C LEU A 64 -11.71 0.33 -5.22
N SER A 65 -11.17 1.09 -6.18
CA SER A 65 -10.31 0.52 -7.21
C SER A 65 -8.98 0.02 -6.62
N ASP A 66 -8.28 -0.86 -7.34
CA ASP A 66 -6.97 -1.36 -6.92
C ASP A 66 -5.97 -0.22 -6.68
N VAL A 67 -6.03 0.82 -7.52
CA VAL A 67 -5.18 2.02 -7.38
C VAL A 67 -5.53 2.79 -6.12
N ASP A 68 -6.82 3.00 -5.84
CA ASP A 68 -7.24 3.71 -4.62
C ASP A 68 -6.82 2.94 -3.36
N ARG A 69 -6.97 1.61 -3.37
CA ARG A 69 -6.47 0.74 -2.28
C ARG A 69 -4.96 0.85 -2.10
N GLN A 70 -4.20 0.94 -3.19
CA GLN A 70 -2.76 1.16 -3.13
C GLN A 70 -2.40 2.53 -2.54
N VAL A 71 -3.12 3.59 -2.93
CA VAL A 71 -2.94 4.94 -2.38
C VAL A 71 -3.21 4.97 -0.88
N LEU A 72 -4.29 4.34 -0.41
CA LEU A 72 -4.60 4.27 1.04
C LEU A 72 -3.52 3.51 1.81
N LYS A 73 -3.08 2.36 1.30
CA LYS A 73 -2.02 1.59 1.94
C LYS A 73 -0.69 2.36 2.02
N ALA A 74 -0.33 3.09 0.95
CA ALA A 74 0.84 3.96 0.96
C ALA A 74 0.70 5.11 1.98
N PHE A 75 -0.50 5.69 2.08
CA PHE A 75 -0.82 6.72 3.07
C PHE A 75 -0.67 6.20 4.51
N GLU A 76 -1.23 5.04 4.85
CA GLU A 76 -1.12 4.44 6.19
C GLU A 76 0.33 4.15 6.58
N ILE A 77 1.13 3.62 5.65
CA ILE A 77 2.57 3.40 5.87
C ILE A 77 3.28 4.75 6.14
N ALA A 78 3.00 5.77 5.33
CA ALA A 78 3.61 7.09 5.49
C ALA A 78 3.20 7.75 6.82
N ARG A 79 1.93 7.66 7.19
CA ARG A 79 1.38 8.13 8.46
C ARG A 79 2.04 7.44 9.65
N GLY A 80 2.13 6.11 9.63
CA GLY A 80 2.79 5.35 10.70
C GLY A 80 4.27 5.70 10.87
N ARG A 81 5.00 5.92 9.75
CA ARG A 81 6.40 6.41 9.80
C ARG A 81 6.50 7.80 10.41
N TYR A 82 5.56 8.70 10.10
CA TYR A 82 5.52 10.05 10.65
C TYR A 82 5.22 10.03 12.16
N GLU A 83 4.25 9.23 12.59
CA GLU A 83 3.83 9.09 14.00
C GLU A 83 4.91 8.43 14.87
N GLN A 84 5.65 7.44 14.33
CA GLN A 84 6.76 6.78 15.04
C GLN A 84 8.06 7.60 15.09
N GLY A 85 8.20 8.56 14.17
CA GLY A 85 9.36 9.47 14.11
C GLY A 85 9.26 10.69 15.02
N HIS A 86 8.15 10.84 15.74
CA HIS A 86 7.89 11.86 16.77
C HIS A 86 7.68 11.19 18.14
#